data_AF-A0A820PVX5-F1
#
_entry.id   AF-A0A820PVX5-F1
#
_cell.length_a   1.000
_cell.length_b   1.000
_cell.length_c   1.000
_cell.angle_alpha   90.00
_cell.angle_beta   90.00
_cell.angle_gamma   90.00
#
_symmetry.space_group_name_H-M   'P 1'
#
loop_
_entity.id
_entity.type
_entity.pdbx_description
1 polymer ?
#
loop_
_entity_poly.entity_id
_entity_poly.type
_entity_poly.pdbx_seq_one_letter_code
_entity_poly.pdbx_strand_id
1 'polypeptide(L)'
;MTSTIPFIDINIRLNLNELSMLKNGRKYIIPCQSYLNRQSRNDLAKKEYERISNIAKECIGKHQMSISDERAKQAFPELEKMIQELNTKPLSRKLYRRARREYHIVRRLQKLIHTQSDIIIRRIDKGEGFYLGRKTTMDLKTQEYMNKTEAYQIITTDQCPLMNILRSVENLLDYLLKNKAITQDRRKKLLPDINKLELAYLYTLPKIHKAGIPIRPIISGLYAPVRCISKFLNDLLAPIYLQVARETTFTNGIDVIQRLEQYAAKGYLKSTTKLFTADVENLYTMVPREGGITALIEFLNKYTKNGKIGPFTIDMILKMARLILDTNYFVYNDKYYHQKRGGAMGSAFTQVFANI
;
A
#
# COMPACT_ATOMS: atom_id res chain seq x y z
N MET A 1 8.73 16.27 12.09
CA MET A 1 7.77 17.06 11.31
C MET A 1 7.39 16.29 10.05
N THR A 2 6.20 15.73 9.97
CA THR A 2 5.66 15.15 8.73
C THR A 2 5.23 16.30 7.82
N SER A 3 5.92 16.53 6.70
CA SER A 3 5.53 17.64 5.81
C SER A 3 4.20 17.30 5.14
N THR A 4 3.20 18.13 5.41
CA THR A 4 1.97 18.22 4.60
C THR A 4 2.26 18.92 3.27
N ILE A 5 3.36 19.67 3.21
CA ILE A 5 3.82 20.42 2.04
C ILE A 5 4.59 19.48 1.10
N PRO A 6 4.33 19.52 -0.21
CA PRO A 6 5.13 18.80 -1.19
C PRO A 6 6.59 19.26 -1.23
N PHE A 7 7.47 18.31 -1.52
CA PHE A 7 8.90 18.51 -1.66
C PHE A 7 9.25 18.60 -3.15
N ILE A 8 9.80 19.73 -3.58
CA ILE A 8 10.19 19.98 -4.98
C ILE A 8 11.71 20.02 -5.04
N ASP A 9 12.31 18.96 -5.59
CA ASP A 9 13.76 18.72 -5.67
C ASP A 9 14.34 19.03 -7.05
N ILE A 10 13.67 19.91 -7.80
CA ILE A 10 14.07 20.29 -9.14
C ILE A 10 13.86 21.77 -9.36
N ASN A 11 14.82 22.40 -10.03
CA ASN A 11 14.69 23.76 -10.51
C ASN A 11 13.87 23.78 -11.80
N ILE A 12 12.56 23.64 -11.66
CA ILE A 12 11.62 24.01 -12.72
C ILE A 12 11.35 25.49 -12.53
N ARG A 13 11.48 26.29 -13.60
CA ARG A 13 11.09 27.72 -13.61
C ARG A 13 9.56 27.87 -13.44
N LEU A 14 9.06 27.64 -12.24
CA LEU A 14 7.67 27.82 -11.85
C LEU A 14 7.47 29.27 -11.42
N ASN A 15 6.37 29.88 -11.87
CA ASN A 15 5.97 31.17 -11.30
C ASN A 15 5.34 30.98 -9.90
N LEU A 16 5.18 32.07 -9.15
CA LEU A 16 4.64 32.04 -7.78
C LEU A 16 3.26 31.37 -7.68
N ASN A 17 2.39 31.51 -8.69
CA ASN A 17 1.08 30.88 -8.68
C ASN A 17 1.15 29.37 -8.93
N GLU A 18 2.02 28.94 -9.83
CA GLU A 18 2.29 27.51 -10.09
C GLU A 18 2.90 26.84 -8.85
N LEU A 19 3.86 27.51 -8.19
CA LEU A 19 4.46 27.03 -6.94
C LEU A 19 3.43 26.97 -5.80
N SER A 20 2.60 28.01 -5.64
CA SER A 20 1.51 28.03 -4.66
C SER A 20 0.51 26.91 -4.90
N MET A 21 0.13 26.67 -6.17
CA MET A 21 -0.76 25.58 -6.57
C MET A 21 -0.19 24.22 -6.17
N LEU A 22 1.10 23.96 -6.44
CA LEU A 22 1.75 22.71 -6.04
C LEU A 22 1.81 22.57 -4.52
N LYS A 23 2.16 23.65 -3.80
CA LYS A 23 2.26 23.67 -2.32
C LYS A 23 0.97 23.28 -1.61
N ASN A 24 -0.19 23.58 -2.20
CA ASN A 24 -1.48 23.17 -1.65
C ASN A 24 -1.71 21.64 -1.68
N GLY A 25 -0.85 20.90 -2.39
CA GLY A 25 -0.77 19.45 -2.29
C GLY A 25 -1.97 18.71 -2.87
N ARG A 26 -2.17 17.47 -2.40
CA ARG A 26 -3.23 16.56 -2.89
C ARG A 26 -4.64 16.92 -2.42
N LYS A 27 -4.75 17.79 -1.41
CA LYS A 27 -6.03 18.26 -0.86
C LYS A 27 -6.60 19.44 -1.66
N TYR A 28 -5.84 19.98 -2.61
CA TYR A 28 -6.30 21.06 -3.46
C TYR A 28 -7.24 20.53 -4.55
N ILE A 29 -8.53 20.55 -4.26
CA ILE A 29 -9.58 20.40 -5.26
C ILE A 29 -9.74 21.77 -5.91
N ILE A 30 -9.55 21.86 -7.23
CA ILE A 30 -9.87 23.10 -7.93
C ILE A 30 -11.39 23.27 -7.88
N PRO A 31 -11.91 24.32 -7.21
CA PRO A 31 -13.35 24.54 -7.17
C PRO A 31 -13.88 24.73 -8.59
N CYS A 32 -15.07 24.19 -8.84
CA CYS A 32 -15.80 24.42 -10.09
C CYS A 32 -15.11 23.87 -11.36
N GLN A 33 -14.18 22.91 -11.23
CA GLN A 33 -13.49 22.27 -12.37
C GLN A 33 -14.46 21.63 -13.39
N SER A 34 -15.60 21.12 -12.92
CA SER A 34 -16.66 20.55 -13.76
C SER A 34 -17.20 21.56 -14.79
N TYR A 35 -17.18 22.85 -14.48
CA TYR A 35 -17.63 23.93 -15.40
C TYR A 35 -16.66 24.19 -16.55
N LEU A 36 -15.48 23.57 -16.53
CA LEU A 36 -14.45 23.68 -17.57
C LEU A 36 -14.28 22.35 -18.33
N ASN A 37 -15.09 21.34 -18.01
CA ASN A 37 -15.15 20.08 -18.74
C ASN A 37 -15.88 20.28 -20.09
N ARG A 38 -15.52 19.48 -21.10
CA ARG A 38 -16.21 19.47 -22.41
C ARG A 38 -17.51 18.68 -22.40
N GLN A 39 -17.72 17.85 -21.38
CA GLN A 39 -18.96 17.08 -21.21
C GLN A 39 -20.13 17.98 -20.84
N SER A 40 -21.34 17.63 -21.30
CA SER A 40 -22.56 18.32 -20.91
C SER A 40 -22.74 18.26 -19.39
N ARG A 41 -23.18 19.37 -18.80
CA ARG A 41 -23.42 19.47 -17.35
C ARG A 41 -24.55 18.54 -16.91
N ASN A 42 -25.53 18.32 -17.77
CA ASN A 42 -26.62 17.37 -17.50
C ASN A 42 -26.09 15.93 -17.46
N ASP A 43 -25.15 15.59 -18.35
CA ASP A 43 -24.54 14.25 -18.37
C ASP A 43 -23.67 14.01 -17.13
N LEU A 44 -22.94 15.04 -16.70
CA LEU A 44 -22.14 14.99 -15.47
C LEU A 44 -23.03 14.81 -14.24
N ALA A 45 -24.10 15.60 -14.12
CA ALA A 45 -25.07 15.52 -13.05
C ALA A 45 -25.73 14.13 -13.00
N LYS A 46 -26.14 13.60 -14.15
CA LYS A 46 -26.72 12.26 -14.27
C LYS A 46 -25.75 11.18 -13.78
N LYS A 47 -24.49 11.20 -14.24
CA LYS A 47 -23.46 10.24 -13.80
C LYS A 47 -23.18 10.33 -12.30
N GLU A 48 -23.16 11.55 -11.75
CA GLU A 48 -22.92 11.76 -10.33
C GLU A 48 -24.09 11.26 -9.48
N TYR A 49 -25.33 11.49 -9.93
CA TYR A 49 -26.53 10.92 -9.33
C TYR A 49 -26.53 9.40 -9.39
N GLU A 50 -26.24 8.79 -10.54
CA GLU A 50 -26.13 7.33 -10.67
C GLU A 50 -25.10 6.75 -9.69
N ARG A 51 -23.93 7.39 -9.56
CA ARG A 51 -22.89 6.96 -8.62
C ARG A 51 -23.37 7.03 -7.16
N ILE A 52 -23.89 8.18 -6.74
CA ILE A 52 -24.30 8.39 -5.34
C ILE A 52 -25.52 7.53 -5.00
N SER A 53 -26.50 7.46 -5.90
CA SER A 53 -27.70 6.65 -5.69
C SER A 53 -27.39 5.16 -5.60
N ASN A 54 -26.45 4.64 -6.40
CA ASN A 54 -26.03 3.24 -6.30
C ASN A 54 -25.38 2.91 -4.95
N ILE A 55 -24.49 3.80 -4.45
CA ILE A 55 -23.89 3.64 -3.11
C ILE A 55 -24.96 3.67 -2.03
N ALA A 56 -25.89 4.64 -2.10
CA ALA A 56 -26.98 4.75 -1.14
C ALA A 56 -27.89 3.50 -1.14
N LYS A 57 -28.25 2.99 -2.32
CA LYS A 57 -29.04 1.74 -2.46
C LYS A 57 -28.30 0.53 -1.88
N GLU A 58 -26.99 0.42 -2.11
CA GLU A 58 -26.18 -0.65 -1.53
C GLU A 58 -26.16 -0.57 0.00
N CYS A 59 -26.02 0.63 0.58
CA CYS A 59 -26.08 0.85 2.02
C CYS A 59 -27.47 0.50 2.60
N ILE A 60 -28.55 0.97 1.97
CA ILE A 60 -29.93 0.65 2.36
C ILE A 60 -30.16 -0.87 2.39
N GLY A 61 -29.74 -1.57 1.33
CA GLY A 61 -29.84 -3.03 1.24
C GLY A 61 -29.04 -3.75 2.33
N LYS A 62 -27.82 -3.29 2.64
CA LYS A 62 -26.99 -3.85 3.73
C LYS A 62 -27.66 -3.72 5.11
N HIS A 63 -28.50 -2.71 5.30
CA HIS A 63 -29.25 -2.49 6.54
C HIS A 63 -30.69 -3.03 6.50
N GLN A 64 -31.01 -3.90 5.53
CA GLN A 64 -32.33 -4.54 5.38
C GLN A 64 -33.50 -3.54 5.28
N MET A 65 -33.22 -2.31 4.85
CA MET A 65 -34.25 -1.29 4.61
C MET A 65 -34.77 -1.44 3.18
N SER A 66 -36.06 -1.18 2.97
CA SER A 66 -36.63 -1.23 1.63
C SER A 66 -36.42 0.08 0.88
N ILE A 67 -35.96 -0.01 -0.37
CA ILE A 67 -35.92 1.11 -1.31
C ILE A 67 -37.34 1.56 -1.71
N SER A 68 -38.35 0.74 -1.42
CA SER A 68 -39.76 1.06 -1.62
C SER A 68 -40.41 1.82 -0.45
N ASP A 69 -39.68 2.06 0.65
CA ASP A 69 -40.10 2.93 1.75
C ASP A 69 -40.39 4.34 1.21
N GLU A 70 -41.45 4.99 1.68
CA GLU A 70 -41.85 6.32 1.21
C GLU A 70 -40.74 7.36 1.37
N ARG A 71 -39.95 7.28 2.44
CA ARG A 71 -38.81 8.18 2.67
C ARG A 71 -37.73 7.99 1.61
N ALA A 72 -37.47 6.75 1.19
CA ALA A 72 -36.53 6.46 0.12
C ALA A 72 -37.06 6.94 -1.24
N LYS A 73 -38.36 6.71 -1.51
CA LYS A 73 -39.04 7.19 -2.72
C LYS A 73 -39.03 8.71 -2.86
N GLN A 74 -39.07 9.44 -1.75
CA GLN A 74 -38.95 10.92 -1.73
C GLN A 74 -37.49 11.38 -1.84
N ALA A 75 -36.57 10.72 -1.13
CA ALA A 75 -35.18 11.15 -1.03
C ALA A 75 -34.41 11.04 -2.36
N PHE A 76 -34.63 10.00 -3.19
CA PHE A 76 -33.88 9.84 -4.44
C PHE A 76 -34.20 10.91 -5.51
N PRO A 77 -35.48 11.25 -5.78
CA PRO A 77 -35.81 12.39 -6.64
C PRO A 77 -35.28 13.74 -6.11
N GLU A 78 -35.35 13.97 -4.80
CA GLU A 78 -34.79 15.19 -4.19
C GLU A 78 -33.27 15.26 -4.36
N LEU A 79 -32.57 14.14 -4.17
CA LEU A 79 -31.15 14.02 -4.40
C LEU A 79 -30.79 14.30 -5.87
N GLU A 80 -31.55 13.73 -6.82
CA GLU A 80 -31.36 13.97 -8.25
C GLU A 80 -31.52 15.47 -8.58
N LYS A 81 -32.60 16.09 -8.08
CA LYS A 81 -32.84 17.52 -8.24
C LYS A 81 -31.71 18.36 -7.64
N MET A 82 -31.27 18.05 -6.43
CA MET A 82 -30.17 18.77 -5.76
C MET A 82 -28.86 18.65 -6.55
N ILE A 83 -28.51 17.46 -7.05
CA ILE A 83 -27.32 17.25 -7.88
C ILE A 83 -27.42 18.01 -9.20
N GLN A 84 -28.61 18.00 -9.82
CA GLN A 84 -28.88 18.74 -11.05
C GLN A 84 -28.70 20.24 -10.84
N GLU A 85 -29.29 20.80 -9.77
CA GLU A 85 -29.16 22.21 -9.41
C GLU A 85 -27.69 22.60 -9.14
N LEU A 86 -26.97 21.81 -8.36
CA LEU A 86 -25.56 22.08 -8.04
C LEU A 86 -24.65 22.08 -9.29
N ASN A 87 -24.93 21.20 -10.25
CA ASN A 87 -24.15 21.08 -11.48
C ASN A 87 -24.55 22.08 -12.58
N THR A 88 -25.80 22.56 -12.59
CA THR A 88 -26.32 23.44 -13.65
C THR A 88 -26.36 24.92 -13.25
N LYS A 89 -26.36 25.25 -11.95
CA LYS A 89 -26.39 26.63 -11.44
C LYS A 89 -25.22 27.45 -11.99
N PRO A 90 -25.45 28.58 -12.66
CA PRO A 90 -24.36 29.35 -13.23
C PRO A 90 -23.44 29.90 -12.13
N LEU A 91 -22.13 29.83 -12.38
CA LEU A 91 -21.14 30.43 -11.48
C LEU A 91 -21.20 31.96 -11.56
N SER A 92 -20.92 32.63 -10.44
CA SER A 92 -20.68 34.06 -10.47
C SER A 92 -19.48 34.39 -11.37
N ARG A 93 -19.49 35.57 -12.01
CA ARG A 93 -18.38 36.00 -12.90
C ARG A 93 -17.01 35.92 -12.20
N LYS A 94 -16.94 36.24 -10.91
CA LYS A 94 -15.72 36.16 -10.09
C LYS A 94 -15.22 34.72 -9.95
N LEU A 95 -16.11 33.79 -9.62
CA LEU A 95 -15.77 32.37 -9.47
C LEU A 95 -15.36 31.75 -10.80
N TYR A 96 -16.07 32.05 -11.88
CA TYR A 96 -15.73 31.54 -13.22
C TYR A 96 -14.33 32.00 -13.67
N ARG A 97 -14.01 33.29 -13.50
CA ARG A 97 -12.66 33.83 -13.82
C ARG A 97 -11.57 33.15 -12.99
N ARG A 98 -11.80 32.94 -11.70
CA ARG A 98 -10.88 32.23 -10.80
C ARG A 98 -10.67 30.78 -11.27
N ALA A 99 -11.76 30.02 -11.47
CA ALA A 99 -11.71 28.63 -11.90
C ALA A 99 -10.95 28.49 -13.22
N ARG A 100 -11.22 29.36 -14.20
CA ARG A 100 -10.50 29.38 -15.48
C ARG A 100 -9.00 29.62 -15.30
N ARG A 101 -8.60 30.56 -14.45
CA ARG A 101 -7.18 30.83 -14.13
C ARG A 101 -6.50 29.62 -13.48
N GLU A 102 -7.12 29.03 -12.45
CA GLU A 102 -6.59 27.85 -11.75
C GLU A 102 -6.47 26.63 -12.67
N TYR A 103 -7.46 26.42 -13.54
CA TYR A 103 -7.43 25.38 -14.57
C TYR A 103 -6.28 25.58 -15.56
N HIS A 104 -6.07 26.80 -16.05
CA HIS A 104 -4.93 27.10 -16.94
C HIS A 104 -3.59 26.84 -16.26
N ILE A 105 -3.45 27.17 -14.97
CA ILE A 105 -2.24 26.86 -14.19
C ILE A 105 -2.02 25.34 -14.13
N VAL A 106 -3.06 24.56 -13.81
CA VAL A 106 -2.93 23.09 -13.76
C VAL A 106 -2.62 22.48 -15.12
N ARG A 107 -3.24 22.96 -16.20
CA ARG A 107 -2.93 22.48 -17.56
C ARG A 107 -1.49 22.81 -17.96
N ARG A 108 -0.97 23.96 -17.57
CA ARG A 108 0.44 24.32 -17.77
C ARG A 108 1.38 23.41 -16.98
N LEU A 109 1.10 23.19 -15.69
CA LEU A 109 1.87 22.28 -14.84
C LEU A 109 1.86 20.85 -15.39
N GLN A 110 0.68 20.36 -15.77
CA GLN A 110 0.54 19.06 -16.43
C GLN A 110 1.38 19.02 -17.71
N LYS A 111 1.24 20.00 -18.62
CA LYS A 111 2.02 20.04 -19.85
C LYS A 111 3.52 20.01 -19.55
N LEU A 112 4.00 20.84 -18.63
CA LEU A 112 5.40 20.92 -18.23
C LEU A 112 5.93 19.55 -17.76
N ILE A 113 5.19 18.90 -16.85
CA ILE A 113 5.56 17.61 -16.29
C ILE A 113 5.52 16.51 -17.37
N HIS A 114 4.50 16.49 -18.23
CA HIS A 114 4.38 15.47 -19.29
C HIS A 114 5.39 15.67 -20.43
N THR A 115 5.81 16.90 -20.72
CA THR A 115 6.82 17.17 -21.76
C THR A 115 8.23 16.78 -21.33
N GLN A 116 8.48 16.63 -20.02
CA GLN A 116 9.79 16.26 -19.50
C GLN A 116 9.70 14.86 -18.89
N SER A 117 10.07 13.84 -19.68
CA SER A 117 10.00 12.42 -19.28
C SER A 117 10.84 12.08 -18.04
N ASP A 118 11.85 12.90 -17.72
CA ASP A 118 12.67 12.75 -16.51
C ASP A 118 12.03 13.36 -15.26
N ILE A 119 10.88 14.05 -15.33
CA ILE A 119 10.19 14.54 -14.13
C ILE A 119 9.23 13.47 -13.61
N ILE A 120 9.33 13.15 -12.32
CA ILE A 120 8.43 12.23 -11.63
C ILE A 120 7.75 12.86 -10.42
N ILE A 121 6.49 12.46 -10.19
CA ILE A 121 5.76 12.70 -8.95
C ILE A 121 5.66 11.39 -8.17
N ARG A 122 6.11 11.39 -6.91
CA ARG A 122 6.04 10.22 -6.02
C ARG A 122 5.35 10.55 -4.70
N ARG A 123 4.71 9.55 -4.09
CA ARG A 123 4.33 9.63 -2.67
C ARG A 123 5.61 9.66 -1.84
N ILE A 124 5.59 10.41 -0.75
CA ILE A 124 6.67 10.35 0.26
C ILE A 124 6.38 9.25 1.28
N ASP A 125 7.42 8.78 1.97
CA ASP A 125 7.32 7.67 2.93
C ASP A 125 6.46 8.03 4.17
N LYS A 126 6.61 9.26 4.69
CA LYS A 126 5.89 9.75 5.87
C LYS A 126 5.34 11.14 5.61
N GLY A 127 4.02 11.26 5.65
CA GLY A 127 3.30 12.52 5.41
C GLY A 127 2.35 12.42 4.22
N GLU A 128 1.57 13.48 4.03
CA GLU A 128 0.54 13.54 2.98
C GLU A 128 1.01 14.23 1.69
N GLY A 129 2.22 14.80 1.71
CA GLY A 129 2.82 15.48 0.57
C GLY A 129 3.21 14.54 -0.58
N PHE A 130 3.81 15.12 -1.61
CA PHE A 130 4.44 14.38 -2.70
C PHE A 130 5.86 14.91 -2.93
N TYR A 131 6.69 14.07 -3.52
CA TYR A 131 7.99 14.43 -4.04
C TYR A 131 7.84 14.73 -5.53
N LEU A 132 8.38 15.85 -5.98
CA LEU A 132 8.53 16.21 -7.39
C LEU A 132 10.04 16.35 -7.67
N GLY A 133 10.58 15.51 -8.54
CA GLY A 133 12.02 15.55 -8.85
C GLY A 133 12.38 14.73 -10.08
N ARG A 134 13.68 14.49 -10.29
CA ARG A 134 14.16 13.72 -11.45
C ARG A 134 14.01 12.20 -11.27
N LYS A 135 13.67 11.51 -12.37
CA LYS A 135 13.61 10.04 -12.46
C LYS A 135 15.01 9.48 -12.30
N THR A 136 15.98 10.03 -13.03
CA THR A 136 17.40 9.67 -12.96
C THR A 136 17.94 9.66 -11.52
N THR A 137 17.63 10.69 -10.73
CA THR A 137 18.03 10.76 -9.31
C THR A 137 17.44 9.61 -8.49
N MET A 138 16.17 9.26 -8.68
CA MET A 138 15.54 8.15 -7.96
C MET A 138 16.05 6.80 -8.43
N ASP A 139 16.36 6.66 -9.72
CA ASP A 139 16.94 5.45 -10.28
C ASP A 139 18.34 5.20 -9.72
N LEU A 140 19.19 6.23 -9.64
CA LEU A 140 20.51 6.15 -9.00
C LEU A 140 20.40 5.71 -7.53
N LYS A 141 19.53 6.35 -6.74
CA LYS A 141 19.30 5.96 -5.34
C LYS A 141 18.76 4.53 -5.20
N THR A 142 18.00 4.06 -6.17
CA THR A 142 17.50 2.69 -6.20
C THR A 142 18.62 1.70 -6.47
N GLN A 143 19.51 2.00 -7.41
CA GLN A 143 20.69 1.18 -7.67
C GLN A 143 21.66 1.18 -6.49
N GLU A 144 21.95 2.33 -5.88
CA GLU A 144 22.76 2.43 -4.66
C GLU A 144 22.18 1.59 -3.53
N TYR A 145 20.85 1.61 -3.35
CA TYR A 145 20.17 0.78 -2.36
C TYR A 145 20.29 -0.72 -2.67
N MET A 146 20.09 -1.11 -3.93
CA MET A 146 20.22 -2.51 -4.35
C MET A 146 21.65 -3.02 -4.14
N ASN A 147 22.65 -2.20 -4.48
CA ASN A 147 24.07 -2.51 -4.30
C ASN A 147 24.43 -2.59 -2.81
N LYS A 148 24.04 -1.60 -1.99
CA LYS A 148 24.32 -1.61 -0.53
C LYS A 148 23.73 -2.83 0.18
N THR A 149 22.54 -3.27 -0.23
CA THR A 149 21.84 -4.38 0.44
C THR A 149 22.22 -5.75 -0.10
N GLU A 150 22.72 -5.82 -1.33
CA GLU A 150 22.98 -7.04 -2.10
C GLU A 150 21.78 -8.01 -2.12
N ALA A 151 20.58 -7.49 -1.88
CA ALA A 151 19.39 -8.30 -1.65
C ALA A 151 18.69 -8.69 -2.96
N TYR A 152 19.08 -8.08 -4.08
CA TYR A 152 18.42 -8.22 -5.37
C TYR A 152 19.40 -8.72 -6.41
N GLN A 153 18.91 -9.56 -7.30
CA GLN A 153 19.64 -10.12 -8.41
C GLN A 153 18.85 -9.87 -9.69
N ILE A 154 19.51 -9.30 -10.70
CA ILE A 154 18.92 -9.19 -12.03
C ILE A 154 18.80 -10.58 -12.65
N ILE A 155 17.67 -10.85 -13.30
CA ILE A 155 17.48 -12.05 -14.09
C ILE A 155 17.95 -11.74 -15.51
N THR A 156 18.91 -12.52 -16.01
CA THR A 156 19.51 -12.32 -17.33
C THR A 156 18.71 -12.98 -18.44
N THR A 157 17.78 -13.87 -18.11
CA THR A 157 16.86 -14.47 -19.09
C THR A 157 15.73 -13.50 -19.39
N ASP A 158 15.42 -13.29 -20.67
CA ASP A 158 14.28 -12.46 -21.10
C ASP A 158 12.91 -13.14 -20.81
N GLN A 159 12.91 -14.33 -20.23
CA GLN A 159 11.69 -15.05 -19.86
C GLN A 159 11.07 -14.47 -18.60
N CYS A 160 9.84 -13.96 -18.73
CA CYS A 160 9.04 -13.48 -17.61
C CYS A 160 8.76 -14.64 -16.61
N PRO A 161 9.09 -14.48 -15.31
CA PRO A 161 8.93 -15.55 -14.32
C PRO A 161 7.47 -15.82 -13.93
N LEU A 162 6.52 -14.99 -14.36
CA LEU A 162 5.13 -14.97 -13.88
C LEU A 162 4.45 -16.35 -13.91
N MET A 163 4.55 -17.07 -15.03
CA MET A 163 3.89 -18.37 -15.19
C MET A 163 4.53 -19.47 -14.33
N ASN A 164 5.84 -19.40 -14.08
CA ASN A 164 6.52 -20.33 -13.18
C ASN A 164 6.08 -20.14 -11.73
N ILE A 165 5.86 -18.88 -11.33
CA ILE A 165 5.33 -18.54 -10.00
C ILE A 165 3.90 -19.05 -9.87
N LEU A 166 3.04 -18.82 -10.88
CA LEU A 166 1.67 -19.32 -10.89
C LEU A 166 1.62 -20.84 -10.72
N ARG A 167 2.40 -21.58 -11.52
CA ARG A 167 2.47 -23.05 -11.42
C ARG A 167 2.91 -23.51 -10.03
N SER A 168 3.85 -22.80 -9.41
CA SER A 168 4.30 -23.10 -8.05
C SER A 168 3.19 -22.89 -7.01
N VAL A 169 2.36 -21.85 -7.19
CA VAL A 169 1.15 -21.63 -6.37
C VAL A 169 0.12 -22.75 -6.58
N GLU A 170 -0.14 -23.13 -7.82
CA GLU A 170 -1.08 -24.22 -8.15
C GLU A 170 -0.64 -25.54 -7.51
N ASN A 171 0.63 -25.91 -7.67
CA ASN A 171 1.21 -27.12 -7.06
C ASN A 171 1.10 -27.12 -5.53
N LEU A 172 1.37 -25.98 -4.89
CA LEU A 172 1.19 -25.84 -3.43
C LEU A 172 -0.28 -26.05 -3.04
N LEU A 173 -1.22 -25.43 -3.75
CA LEU A 173 -2.64 -25.54 -3.45
C LEU A 173 -3.16 -26.97 -3.66
N ASP A 174 -2.70 -27.65 -4.69
CA ASP A 174 -3.04 -29.06 -4.96
C ASP A 174 -2.46 -29.98 -3.88
N TYR A 175 -1.23 -29.72 -3.44
CA TYR A 175 -0.65 -30.41 -2.29
C TYR A 175 -1.49 -30.21 -1.02
N LEU A 176 -1.90 -28.98 -0.70
CA LEU A 176 -2.74 -28.70 0.47
C LEU A 176 -4.12 -29.36 0.37
N LEU A 177 -4.73 -29.38 -0.82
CA LEU A 177 -6.01 -30.02 -1.08
C LEU A 177 -5.92 -31.55 -0.91
N LYS A 178 -4.89 -32.17 -1.51
CA LYS A 178 -4.65 -33.63 -1.41
C LYS A 178 -4.48 -34.08 0.04
N ASN A 179 -3.80 -33.27 0.86
CA ASN A 179 -3.62 -33.52 2.28
C ASN A 179 -4.81 -33.09 3.15
N LYS A 180 -5.95 -32.72 2.54
CA LYS A 180 -7.18 -32.28 3.22
C LYS A 180 -6.97 -31.07 4.16
N ALA A 181 -5.92 -30.28 3.93
CA ALA A 181 -5.62 -29.08 4.70
C ALA A 181 -6.52 -27.89 4.30
N ILE A 182 -7.01 -27.89 3.05
CA ILE A 182 -7.96 -26.92 2.52
C ILE A 182 -9.10 -27.63 1.78
N THR A 183 -10.24 -26.96 1.67
CA THR A 183 -11.37 -27.39 0.82
C THR A 183 -11.21 -26.86 -0.60
N GLN A 184 -12.00 -27.40 -1.54
CA GLN A 184 -12.03 -26.91 -2.93
C GLN A 184 -12.44 -25.44 -3.02
N ASP A 185 -13.37 -24.99 -2.19
CA ASP A 185 -13.77 -23.58 -2.13
C ASP A 185 -12.65 -22.69 -1.60
N ARG A 186 -11.89 -23.18 -0.62
CA ARG A 186 -10.72 -22.44 -0.11
C ARG A 186 -9.63 -22.38 -1.18
N ARG A 187 -9.38 -23.45 -1.93
CA ARG A 187 -8.47 -23.45 -3.08
C ARG A 187 -8.87 -22.39 -4.10
N LYS A 188 -10.15 -22.33 -4.51
CA LYS A 188 -10.65 -21.31 -5.44
C LYS A 188 -10.41 -19.88 -4.94
N LYS A 189 -10.56 -19.62 -3.65
CA LYS A 189 -10.31 -18.30 -3.03
C LYS A 189 -8.83 -17.93 -2.94
N LEU A 190 -7.94 -18.92 -2.83
CA LEU A 190 -6.50 -18.72 -2.74
C LEU A 190 -5.82 -18.65 -4.11
N LEU A 191 -6.44 -19.20 -5.15
CA LEU A 191 -5.97 -19.10 -6.53
C LEU A 191 -6.10 -17.63 -7.01
N PRO A 192 -5.07 -17.08 -7.69
CA PRO A 192 -5.15 -15.73 -8.23
C PRO A 192 -6.11 -15.65 -9.43
N ASP A 193 -6.68 -14.47 -9.66
CA ASP A 193 -7.50 -14.16 -10.84
C ASP A 193 -6.60 -14.09 -12.08
N ILE A 194 -6.68 -15.11 -12.94
CA ILE A 194 -5.84 -15.25 -14.14
C ILE A 194 -5.98 -14.05 -15.08
N ASN A 195 -7.16 -13.41 -15.14
CA ASN A 195 -7.42 -12.28 -16.05
C ASN A 195 -6.76 -10.97 -15.59
N LYS A 196 -6.26 -10.91 -14.36
CA LYS A 196 -5.60 -9.72 -13.80
C LYS A 196 -4.15 -9.99 -13.43
N LEU A 197 -3.65 -11.18 -13.70
CA LEU A 197 -2.36 -11.65 -13.21
C LEU A 197 -1.22 -10.79 -13.74
N GLU A 198 -0.42 -10.24 -12.83
CA GLU A 198 0.73 -9.40 -13.18
C GLU A 198 1.92 -9.73 -12.29
N LEU A 199 3.13 -9.56 -12.83
CA LEU A 199 4.33 -9.63 -12.02
C LEU A 199 4.37 -8.41 -11.09
N ALA A 200 4.91 -8.59 -9.89
CA ALA A 200 5.10 -7.46 -8.98
C ALA A 200 6.03 -6.41 -9.61
N TYR A 201 5.95 -5.16 -9.18
CA TYR A 201 6.87 -4.12 -9.62
C TYR A 201 7.44 -3.33 -8.45
N LEU A 202 8.69 -2.89 -8.58
CA LEU A 202 9.33 -2.04 -7.60
C LEU A 202 9.01 -0.57 -7.87
N TYR A 203 8.62 0.14 -6.82
CA TYR A 203 8.65 1.59 -6.80
C TYR A 203 9.26 2.08 -5.49
N THR A 204 9.69 3.34 -5.46
CA THR A 204 10.38 3.91 -4.30
C THR A 204 9.63 5.10 -3.72
N LEU A 205 9.65 5.19 -2.39
CA LEU A 205 9.12 6.32 -1.63
C LEU A 205 10.27 7.14 -1.04
N PRO A 206 10.41 8.43 -1.39
CA PRO A 206 11.44 9.28 -0.82
C PRO A 206 11.18 9.56 0.68
N LYS A 207 12.21 9.37 1.50
CA LYS A 207 12.21 9.67 2.93
C LYS A 207 12.71 11.10 3.15
N ILE A 208 11.91 12.08 2.74
CA ILE A 208 12.26 13.52 2.82
C ILE A 208 12.53 14.03 4.25
N HIS A 209 12.14 13.25 5.27
CA HIS A 209 12.39 13.54 6.68
C HIS A 209 13.76 13.05 7.17
N LYS A 210 14.59 12.45 6.29
CA LYS A 210 15.96 12.00 6.59
C LYS A 210 16.95 12.75 5.69
N ALA A 211 18.14 13.04 6.22
CA ALA A 211 19.24 13.65 5.46
C ALA A 211 19.60 12.78 4.24
N GLY A 212 19.92 13.43 3.11
CA GLY A 212 20.21 12.75 1.85
C GLY A 212 18.98 12.15 1.14
N ILE A 213 17.78 12.27 1.70
CA ILE A 213 16.51 11.77 1.14
C ILE A 213 16.65 10.32 0.65
N PRO A 214 16.97 9.37 1.54
CA PRO A 214 17.03 7.96 1.19
C PRO A 214 15.67 7.47 0.73
N ILE A 215 15.64 6.33 0.07
CA ILE A 215 14.40 5.73 -0.43
C ILE A 215 13.86 4.64 0.51
N ARG A 216 12.57 4.34 0.36
CA ARG A 216 11.97 3.08 0.78
C ARG A 216 11.53 2.30 -0.45
N PRO A 217 12.13 1.14 -0.75
CA PRO A 217 11.62 0.28 -1.81
C PRO A 217 10.26 -0.30 -1.40
N ILE A 218 9.34 -0.40 -2.34
CA ILE A 218 8.08 -1.13 -2.18
C ILE A 218 7.90 -2.02 -3.40
N ILE A 219 7.76 -3.31 -3.16
CA ILE A 219 7.42 -4.31 -4.18
C ILE A 219 5.91 -4.47 -4.17
N SER A 220 5.27 -3.89 -5.18
CA SER A 220 3.83 -3.89 -5.36
C SER A 220 3.38 -5.17 -6.04
N GLY A 221 2.83 -6.10 -5.26
CA GLY A 221 2.30 -7.38 -5.76
C GLY A 221 0.77 -7.46 -5.74
N LEU A 222 0.06 -6.39 -6.15
CA LEU A 222 -1.41 -6.34 -6.06
C LEU A 222 -2.10 -7.47 -6.83
N TYR A 223 -1.52 -7.90 -7.94
CA TYR A 223 -2.00 -9.03 -8.74
C TYR A 223 -0.96 -10.14 -8.91
N ALA A 224 0.06 -10.16 -8.03
CA ALA A 224 1.07 -11.20 -8.03
C ALA A 224 0.46 -12.55 -7.61
N PRO A 225 0.91 -13.69 -8.19
CA PRO A 225 0.31 -15.00 -7.90
C PRO A 225 0.32 -15.38 -6.42
N VAL A 226 1.38 -15.00 -5.69
CA VAL A 226 1.55 -15.34 -4.26
C VAL A 226 0.77 -14.45 -3.29
N ARG A 227 0.07 -13.41 -3.76
CA ARG A 227 -0.57 -12.41 -2.87
C ARG A 227 -1.56 -13.03 -1.90
N CYS A 228 -2.44 -13.89 -2.39
CA CYS A 228 -3.46 -14.54 -1.58
C CYS A 228 -2.84 -15.50 -0.54
N ILE A 229 -1.78 -16.21 -0.92
CA ILE A 229 -1.03 -17.09 -0.01
C ILE A 229 -0.31 -16.27 1.07
N SER A 230 0.34 -15.18 0.69
CA SER A 230 1.00 -14.25 1.62
C SER A 230 0.03 -13.65 2.64
N LYS A 231 -1.13 -13.19 2.18
CA LYS A 231 -2.19 -12.72 3.08
C LYS A 231 -2.70 -13.84 3.98
N PHE A 232 -2.96 -15.01 3.42
CA PHE A 232 -3.47 -16.15 4.18
C PHE A 232 -2.52 -16.57 5.31
N LEU A 233 -1.23 -16.66 4.99
CA LEU A 233 -0.20 -17.01 5.96
C LEU A 233 -0.05 -15.94 7.07
N ASN A 234 -0.13 -14.66 6.70
CA ASN A 234 -0.19 -13.59 7.69
C ASN A 234 -1.41 -13.71 8.61
N ASP A 235 -2.60 -13.91 8.05
CA ASP A 235 -3.84 -14.02 8.82
C ASP A 235 -3.84 -15.25 9.75
N LEU A 236 -3.04 -16.28 9.42
CA LEU A 236 -2.82 -17.46 10.25
C LEU A 236 -1.85 -17.20 11.41
N LEU A 237 -0.72 -16.53 11.15
CA LEU A 237 0.38 -16.40 12.10
C LEU A 237 0.28 -15.16 12.99
N ALA A 238 -0.20 -14.03 12.44
CA ALA A 238 -0.21 -12.76 13.14
C ALA A 238 -1.00 -12.79 14.46
N PRO A 239 -2.17 -13.46 14.57
CA PRO A 239 -2.88 -13.54 15.85
C PRO A 239 -2.07 -14.24 16.94
N ILE A 240 -1.36 -15.32 16.60
CA ILE A 240 -0.51 -16.07 17.53
C ILE A 240 0.67 -15.20 17.96
N TYR A 241 1.35 -14.56 17.00
CA TYR A 241 2.46 -13.66 17.31
C TYR A 241 2.02 -12.52 18.23
N LEU A 242 0.91 -11.85 17.91
CA LEU A 242 0.41 -10.72 18.71
C LEU A 242 0.03 -11.14 20.13
N GLN A 243 -0.50 -12.35 20.31
CA GLN A 243 -0.78 -12.89 21.65
C GLN A 243 0.52 -13.08 22.45
N VAL A 244 1.55 -13.68 21.84
CA VAL A 244 2.83 -13.97 22.48
C VAL A 244 3.63 -12.69 22.76
N ALA A 245 3.65 -11.77 21.80
CA ALA A 245 4.43 -10.55 21.85
C ALA A 245 3.78 -9.45 22.72
N ARG A 246 2.58 -9.69 23.26
CA ARG A 246 1.83 -8.70 24.04
C ARG A 246 2.64 -8.16 25.21
N GLU A 247 3.46 -8.98 25.87
CA GLU A 247 4.25 -8.58 27.04
C GLU A 247 5.55 -7.86 26.67
N THR A 248 6.10 -8.13 25.48
CA THR A 248 7.44 -7.66 25.07
C THR A 248 7.41 -6.54 24.03
N THR A 249 6.25 -6.28 23.42
CA THR A 249 6.11 -5.28 22.36
C THR A 249 4.96 -4.32 22.64
N PHE A 250 5.11 -3.08 22.15
CA PHE A 250 4.08 -2.06 22.21
C PHE A 250 3.34 -1.96 20.89
N THR A 251 2.03 -1.74 20.95
CA THR A 251 1.16 -1.68 19.77
C THR A 251 1.06 -0.27 19.17
N ASN A 252 1.20 0.77 20.00
CA ASN A 252 1.15 2.17 19.59
C ASN A 252 1.72 3.09 20.69
N GLY A 253 1.77 4.40 20.44
CA GLY A 253 2.32 5.37 21.40
C GLY A 253 1.54 5.50 22.71
N ILE A 254 0.23 5.24 22.72
CA ILE A 254 -0.60 5.26 23.94
C ILE A 254 -0.25 4.06 24.81
N ASP A 255 -0.12 2.87 24.21
CA ASP A 255 0.31 1.64 24.90
C ASP A 255 1.70 1.80 25.52
N VAL A 256 2.64 2.48 24.83
CA VAL A 256 3.96 2.82 25.38
C VAL A 256 3.82 3.65 26.66
N ILE A 257 3.04 4.74 26.62
CA ILE A 257 2.87 5.64 27.78
C ILE A 257 2.25 4.87 28.96
N GLN A 258 1.15 4.14 28.73
CA GLN A 258 0.45 3.38 29.77
C GLN A 258 1.35 2.35 30.44
N ARG A 259 2.18 1.63 29.67
CA ARG A 259 3.11 0.66 30.24
C ARG A 259 4.28 1.30 30.98
N LEU A 260 4.76 2.46 30.52
CA LEU A 260 5.78 3.22 31.25
C LEU A 260 5.24 3.75 32.58
N GLU A 261 4.00 4.22 32.62
CA GLU A 261 3.33 4.64 33.86
C GLU A 261 3.17 3.46 34.82
N GLN A 262 2.75 2.28 34.34
CA GLN A 262 2.68 1.07 35.16
C GLN A 262 4.07 0.64 35.66
N TYR A 263 5.10 0.74 34.82
CA TYR A 263 6.48 0.45 35.20
C TYR A 263 7.00 1.43 36.27
N ALA A 264 6.63 2.71 36.17
CA ALA A 264 6.93 3.74 37.15
C ALA A 264 6.16 3.51 38.48
N ALA A 265 4.87 3.19 38.42
CA ALA A 265 4.04 2.91 39.59
C ALA A 265 4.54 1.70 40.40
N LYS A 266 5.18 0.74 39.74
CA LYS A 266 5.88 -0.40 40.38
C LYS A 266 7.24 -0.03 40.99
N GLY A 267 7.67 1.23 40.89
CA GLY A 267 8.97 1.70 41.40
C GLY A 267 10.17 1.26 40.56
N TYR A 268 9.96 0.75 39.34
CA TYR A 268 11.05 0.29 38.47
C TYR A 268 11.70 1.41 37.66
N LEU A 269 11.00 2.55 37.48
CA LEU A 269 11.56 3.75 36.86
C LEU A 269 12.26 4.59 37.94
N LYS A 270 13.55 4.32 38.17
CA LYS A 270 14.39 5.02 39.15
C LYS A 270 15.11 6.19 38.51
N SER A 271 15.64 7.10 39.32
CA SER A 271 16.52 8.19 38.86
C SER A 271 17.79 7.67 38.16
N THR A 272 18.19 6.43 38.46
CA THR A 272 19.34 5.75 37.83
C THR A 272 18.97 4.98 36.55
N THR A 273 17.69 4.89 36.20
CA THR A 273 17.25 4.17 34.99
C THR A 273 17.73 4.90 33.74
N LYS A 274 18.47 4.19 32.89
CA LYS A 274 18.94 4.70 31.60
C LYS A 274 18.09 4.11 30.49
N LEU A 275 17.62 4.96 29.58
CA LEU A 275 16.93 4.56 28.36
C LEU A 275 17.92 4.65 27.20
N PHE A 276 17.89 3.66 26.31
CA PHE A 276 18.63 3.70 25.06
C PHE A 276 17.69 3.37 23.91
N THR A 277 18.06 3.80 22.71
CA THR A 277 17.32 3.51 21.48
C THR A 277 18.26 2.88 20.47
N ALA A 278 17.75 1.89 19.74
CA ALA A 278 18.43 1.25 18.63
C ALA A 278 17.45 1.17 17.45
N ASP A 279 17.96 1.39 16.23
CA ASP A 279 17.18 1.28 14.99
C ASP A 279 17.84 0.23 14.08
N VAL A 280 17.05 -0.72 13.58
CA VAL A 280 17.53 -1.73 12.64
C VAL A 280 17.35 -1.21 11.22
N GLU A 281 18.45 -0.94 10.52
CA GLU A 281 18.39 -0.49 9.13
C GLU A 281 17.82 -1.60 8.22
N ASN A 282 16.84 -1.22 7.39
CA ASN A 282 16.31 -2.06 6.31
C ASN A 282 15.82 -3.46 6.75
N LEU A 283 15.29 -3.59 7.98
CA LEU A 283 14.86 -4.84 8.61
C LEU A 283 14.32 -5.88 7.60
N TYR A 284 13.22 -5.57 6.91
CA TYR A 284 12.55 -6.51 5.99
C TYR A 284 13.44 -7.01 4.85
N THR A 285 14.29 -6.16 4.28
CA THR A 285 15.20 -6.53 3.19
C THR A 285 16.39 -7.34 3.70
N MET A 286 16.80 -7.12 4.95
CA MET A 286 18.04 -7.68 5.50
C MET A 286 17.87 -8.97 6.30
N VAL A 287 16.64 -9.36 6.66
CA VAL A 287 16.35 -10.63 7.35
C VAL A 287 17.02 -11.80 6.60
N PRO A 288 17.93 -12.56 7.23
CA PRO A 288 18.46 -13.79 6.65
C PRO A 288 17.34 -14.82 6.49
N ARG A 289 17.12 -15.33 5.27
CA ARG A 289 15.97 -16.22 5.00
C ARG A 289 15.99 -17.48 5.84
N GLU A 290 17.10 -18.20 5.82
CA GLU A 290 17.21 -19.45 6.58
C GLU A 290 17.13 -19.18 8.09
N GLY A 291 17.75 -18.11 8.59
CA GLY A 291 17.62 -17.71 9.99
C GLY A 291 16.18 -17.41 10.39
N GLY A 292 15.44 -16.66 9.57
CA GLY A 292 14.02 -16.38 9.81
C GLY A 292 13.13 -17.62 9.68
N ILE A 293 13.45 -18.56 8.78
CA ILE A 293 12.75 -19.84 8.70
C ILE A 293 13.00 -20.68 9.97
N THR A 294 14.22 -20.73 10.48
CA THR A 294 14.53 -21.39 11.76
C THR A 294 13.76 -20.75 12.91
N ALA A 295 13.75 -19.42 13.01
CA ALA A 295 12.97 -18.70 14.02
C ALA A 295 11.46 -19.01 13.90
N LEU A 296 10.93 -19.09 12.68
CA LEU A 296 9.54 -19.49 12.44
C LEU A 296 9.27 -20.93 12.91
N ILE A 297 10.19 -21.86 12.69
CA ILE A 297 10.08 -23.25 13.17
C ILE A 297 10.02 -23.29 14.70
N GLU A 298 10.95 -22.61 15.36
CA GLU A 298 11.02 -22.53 16.83
C GLU A 298 9.74 -21.89 17.41
N PHE A 299 9.29 -20.80 16.80
CA PHE A 299 8.05 -20.13 17.16
C PHE A 299 6.86 -21.07 17.05
N LEU A 300 6.71 -21.79 15.93
CA LEU A 300 5.60 -22.71 15.73
C LEU A 300 5.65 -23.90 16.69
N ASN A 301 6.82 -24.49 16.92
CA ASN A 301 6.98 -25.59 17.87
C ASN A 301 6.59 -25.16 19.30
N LYS A 302 6.93 -23.93 19.69
CA LYS A 302 6.66 -23.42 21.03
C LYS A 302 5.21 -23.00 21.25
N TYR A 303 4.57 -22.38 20.25
CA TYR A 303 3.30 -21.69 20.44
C TYR A 303 2.11 -22.33 19.72
N THR A 304 2.30 -23.45 19.02
CA THR A 304 1.20 -24.21 18.40
C THR A 304 0.90 -25.48 19.17
N LYS A 305 -0.38 -25.89 19.18
CA LYS A 305 -0.78 -27.16 19.81
C LYS A 305 -0.47 -28.31 18.86
N ASN A 306 0.29 -29.30 19.34
CA ASN A 306 0.66 -30.51 18.58
C ASN A 306 1.36 -30.21 17.24
N GLY A 307 2.09 -29.10 17.13
CA GLY A 307 2.81 -28.72 15.90
C GLY A 307 1.89 -28.40 14.72
N LYS A 308 0.68 -27.88 14.99
CA LYS A 308 -0.32 -27.54 13.96
C LYS A 308 -1.10 -26.27 14.30
N ILE A 309 -1.54 -25.57 13.26
CA ILE A 309 -2.55 -24.50 13.36
C ILE A 309 -3.78 -24.94 12.59
N GLY A 310 -4.82 -25.37 13.30
CA GLY A 310 -5.98 -26.00 12.68
C GLY A 310 -5.56 -27.20 11.84
N PRO A 311 -5.89 -27.26 10.53
CA PRO A 311 -5.50 -28.38 9.67
C PRO A 311 -4.07 -28.29 9.12
N PHE A 312 -3.34 -27.20 9.38
CA PHE A 312 -2.01 -26.95 8.80
C PHE A 312 -0.90 -27.46 9.71
N THR A 313 -0.07 -28.36 9.20
CA THR A 313 1.18 -28.76 9.87
C THR A 313 2.26 -27.69 9.73
N ILE A 314 3.29 -27.75 10.59
CA ILE A 314 4.48 -26.90 10.44
C ILE A 314 5.06 -27.00 9.03
N ASP A 315 5.25 -28.21 8.49
CA ASP A 315 5.76 -28.41 7.12
C ASP A 315 4.91 -27.69 6.05
N MET A 316 3.58 -27.75 6.14
CA MET A 316 2.69 -27.01 5.23
C MET A 316 2.88 -25.50 5.35
N ILE A 317 3.01 -24.99 6.57
CA ILE A 317 3.26 -23.56 6.85
C ILE A 317 4.61 -23.14 6.26
N LEU A 318 5.65 -23.96 6.42
CA LEU A 318 6.97 -23.69 5.86
C LEU A 318 6.98 -23.74 4.33
N LYS A 319 6.24 -24.66 3.70
CA LYS A 319 6.10 -24.69 2.23
C LYS A 319 5.44 -23.40 1.72
N MET A 320 4.42 -22.89 2.42
CA MET A 320 3.81 -21.59 2.09
C MET A 320 4.81 -20.44 2.27
N ALA A 321 5.54 -20.41 3.39
CA ALA A 321 6.53 -19.37 3.68
C ALA A 321 7.65 -19.34 2.64
N ARG A 322 8.24 -20.50 2.32
CA ARG A 322 9.30 -20.66 1.32
C ARG A 322 8.81 -20.24 -0.05
N LEU A 323 7.61 -20.67 -0.48
CA LEU A 323 7.03 -20.20 -1.74
C LEU A 323 7.01 -18.67 -1.82
N ILE A 324 6.50 -17.98 -0.78
CA ILE A 324 6.42 -16.51 -0.77
C ILE A 324 7.81 -15.86 -0.84
N LEU A 325 8.80 -16.40 -0.11
CA LEU A 325 10.15 -15.84 -0.05
C LEU A 325 10.95 -16.11 -1.33
N ASP A 326 10.87 -17.33 -1.86
CA ASP A 326 11.69 -17.81 -2.98
C ASP A 326 11.14 -17.40 -4.35
N THR A 327 9.87 -17.01 -4.42
CA THR A 327 9.26 -16.52 -5.67
C THR A 327 9.03 -15.01 -5.67
N ASN A 328 9.85 -14.26 -4.93
CA ASN A 328 9.77 -12.81 -4.87
C ASN A 328 10.47 -12.15 -6.08
N TYR A 329 9.82 -12.25 -7.22
CA TYR A 329 10.25 -11.67 -8.49
C TYR A 329 9.46 -10.41 -8.82
N PHE A 330 10.12 -9.41 -9.39
CA PHE A 330 9.49 -8.15 -9.74
C PHE A 330 10.14 -7.47 -10.96
N VAL A 331 9.41 -6.54 -11.57
CA VAL A 331 9.90 -5.66 -12.65
C VAL A 331 10.39 -4.34 -12.06
N TYR A 332 11.52 -3.86 -12.55
CA TYR A 332 11.98 -2.50 -12.32
C TYR A 332 12.76 -1.99 -13.54
N ASN A 333 12.39 -0.82 -14.08
CA ASN A 333 12.98 -0.24 -15.29
C ASN A 333 13.15 -1.30 -16.41
N ASP A 334 12.04 -1.95 -16.75
CA ASP A 334 11.92 -2.93 -17.84
C ASP A 334 12.82 -4.18 -17.71
N LYS A 335 13.35 -4.42 -16.51
CA LYS A 335 14.16 -5.59 -16.17
C LYS A 335 13.52 -6.41 -15.08
N TYR A 336 13.72 -7.72 -15.13
CA TYR A 336 13.27 -8.64 -14.10
C TYR A 336 14.33 -8.80 -13.01
N TYR A 337 13.88 -8.80 -11.76
CA TYR A 337 14.72 -8.99 -10.59
C TYR A 337 14.14 -10.07 -9.69
N HIS A 338 15.03 -10.80 -9.03
CA HIS A 338 14.74 -11.68 -7.92
C HIS A 338 15.26 -11.05 -6.64
N GLN A 339 14.40 -10.84 -5.65
CA GLN A 339 14.90 -10.58 -4.30
C GLN A 339 15.37 -11.91 -3.72
N LYS A 340 16.67 -12.04 -3.41
CA LYS A 340 17.30 -13.25 -2.86
C LYS A 340 17.50 -13.22 -1.35
N ARG A 341 17.34 -12.04 -0.73
CA ARG A 341 17.50 -11.82 0.73
C ARG A 341 16.29 -11.10 1.31
N GLY A 342 15.93 -11.44 2.54
CA GLY A 342 14.78 -10.86 3.22
C GLY A 342 13.45 -11.14 2.51
N GLY A 343 12.44 -10.34 2.85
CA GLY A 343 11.12 -10.35 2.26
C GLY A 343 10.77 -9.04 1.55
N ALA A 344 9.80 -9.10 0.64
CA ALA A 344 9.31 -7.94 -0.09
C ALA A 344 8.61 -6.96 0.84
N MET A 345 9.08 -5.70 0.86
CA MET A 345 8.34 -4.59 1.46
C MET A 345 7.06 -4.38 0.64
N GLY A 346 5.93 -4.86 1.13
CA GLY A 346 4.65 -4.89 0.40
C GLY A 346 3.96 -6.25 0.41
N SER A 347 4.68 -7.32 0.78
CA SER A 347 4.11 -8.63 1.06
C SER A 347 3.50 -8.66 2.46
N ALA A 348 2.29 -9.19 2.60
CA ALA A 348 1.59 -9.28 3.89
C ALA A 348 2.34 -10.17 4.90
N PHE A 349 2.85 -11.32 4.45
CA PHE A 349 3.60 -12.26 5.29
C PHE A 349 4.91 -11.69 5.83
N THR A 350 5.60 -10.82 5.06
CA THR A 350 6.92 -10.31 5.45
C THR A 350 6.91 -9.57 6.79
N GLN A 351 5.80 -8.92 7.14
CA GLN A 351 5.70 -8.23 8.42
C GLN A 351 5.71 -9.20 9.60
N VAL A 352 4.82 -10.22 9.60
CA VAL A 352 4.80 -11.21 10.69
C VAL A 352 6.08 -12.04 10.72
N PHE A 353 6.67 -12.34 9.56
CA PHE A 353 7.92 -13.08 9.44
C PHE A 353 9.14 -12.33 10.01
N ALA A 354 9.18 -11.00 9.89
CA ALA A 354 10.28 -10.21 10.44
C ALA A 354 10.11 -9.90 11.94
N ASN A 355 8.89 -10.07 12.45
CA ASN A 355 8.52 -9.85 13.84
C ASN A 355 8.79 -11.09 14.71
N ILE A 356 8.49 -12.28 14.16
CA ILE A 356 8.92 -13.58 14.68
C ILE A 356 10.44 -13.67 14.54
#